data_AF-A0A2V5UGP2-F1
#
_entry.id   AF-A0A2V5UGP2-F1
#
_cell.length_a   1.000
_cell.length_b   1.000
_cell.length_c   1.000
_cell.angle_alpha   90.00
_cell.angle_beta   90.00
_cell.angle_gamma   90.00
#
_symmetry.space_group_name_H-M   'P 1'
#
loop_
_entity.id
_entity.type
_entity.pdbx_description
1 polymer ?
#
loop_
_entity_poly.entity_id
_entity_poly.type
_entity_poly.pdbx_seq_one_letter_code
_entity_poly.pdbx_strand_id
1 'polypeptide(L)'
;MIMIILLVLSTICFGEAISFYYTPNLPTTPQPQIGRIYPLNNHGWVTYLTKEEWYTFNFLHALAALFFITFFAIGWFCDPFNCFSKHRTDKVS
;
A
#
# COMPACT_ATOMS: atom_id res chain seq x y z
N MET A 1 -18.94 -0.25 7.69
CA MET A 1 -18.90 0.23 6.29
C MET A 1 -17.60 0.95 5.96
N ILE A 2 -17.20 1.99 6.71
CA ILE A 2 -15.95 2.74 6.46
C ILE A 2 -14.67 1.89 6.49
N MET A 3 -14.55 0.94 7.43
CA MET A 3 -13.40 0.03 7.49
C MET A 3 -13.26 -0.84 6.23
N ILE A 4 -14.37 -1.33 5.69
CA ILE A 4 -14.38 -2.13 4.46
C ILE A 4 -13.91 -1.26 3.29
N ILE A 5 -14.39 -0.01 3.21
CA ILE A 5 -13.96 0.94 2.16
C ILE A 5 -12.45 1.18 2.24
N LEU A 6 -11.90 1.45 3.42
CA LEU A 6 -10.47 1.67 3.60
C LEU A 6 -9.64 0.45 3.18
N LEU A 7 -10.08 -0.75 3.55
CA LEU A 7 -9.39 -1.99 3.15
C LEU A 7 -9.44 -2.21 1.63
N VAL A 8 -10.60 -1.99 1.01
CA VAL A 8 -10.75 -2.11 -0.45
C VAL A 8 -9.87 -1.08 -1.18
N LEU A 9 -9.90 0.20 -0.77
CA LEU A 9 -9.06 1.24 -1.37
C LEU A 9 -7.57 0.93 -1.20
N SER A 10 -7.16 0.51 0.00
CA SER A 10 -5.78 0.07 0.25
C SER A 10 -5.36 -1.05 -0.71
N THR A 11 -6.25 -2.02 -0.94
CA THR A 11 -5.96 -3.18 -1.78
C THR A 11 -5.87 -2.79 -3.26
N ILE A 12 -6.76 -1.91 -3.73
CA ILE A 12 -6.72 -1.38 -5.10
C ILE A 12 -5.41 -0.59 -5.32
N CYS A 13 -5.08 0.37 -4.44
CA CYS A 13 -3.85 1.16 -4.58
C CYS A 13 -2.60 0.27 -4.57
N PHE A 14 -2.57 -0.74 -3.70
CA PHE A 14 -1.45 -1.69 -3.64
C PHE A 14 -1.36 -2.56 -4.89
N GLY A 15 -2.49 -3.07 -5.39
CA GLY A 15 -2.56 -3.85 -6.63
C GLY A 15 -2.08 -3.05 -7.84
N GLU A 16 -2.53 -1.80 -7.97
CA GLU A 16 -2.07 -0.88 -9.01
C GLU A 16 -0.57 -0.59 -8.87
N ALA A 17 -0.05 -0.34 -7.67
CA ALA A 17 1.38 -0.14 -7.45
C ALA A 17 2.21 -1.37 -7.82
N ILE A 18 1.71 -2.57 -7.50
CA ILE A 18 2.36 -3.84 -7.88
C ILE A 18 2.36 -4.06 -9.40
N SER A 19 1.33 -3.60 -10.11
CA SER A 19 1.24 -3.78 -11.56
C SER A 19 2.44 -3.20 -12.33
N PHE A 20 3.11 -2.18 -11.78
CA PHE A 20 4.34 -1.61 -12.35
C PHE A 20 5.47 -2.65 -12.47
N TYR A 21 5.54 -3.62 -11.56
CA TYR A 21 6.52 -4.71 -11.64
C TYR A 21 6.25 -5.71 -12.76
N TYR A 22 4.99 -5.78 -13.23
CA TYR A 22 4.55 -6.69 -14.28
C TYR A 22 4.25 -5.96 -15.60
N THR A 23 4.56 -4.67 -15.68
CA THR A 23 4.36 -3.88 -16.89
C THR A 23 5.30 -4.39 -17.98
N PRO A 24 4.76 -4.83 -19.14
CA PRO A 24 5.58 -5.33 -20.22
C PRO A 24 6.44 -4.20 -20.82
N ASN A 25 7.63 -4.54 -21.29
CA ASN A 25 8.56 -3.64 -22.01
C ASN A 25 9.26 -2.57 -21.16
N LEU A 26 9.34 -2.72 -19.85
CA LEU A 26 10.22 -1.86 -19.06
C LEU A 26 11.69 -2.21 -19.35
N PRO A 27 12.54 -1.22 -19.69
CA PRO A 27 13.93 -1.47 -19.98
C PRO A 27 14.69 -1.82 -18.70
N THR A 28 15.61 -2.76 -18.80
CA THR A 28 16.55 -3.17 -17.73
C THR A 28 17.82 -2.32 -17.71
N THR A 29 17.94 -1.37 -18.64
CA THR A 29 19.00 -0.37 -18.70
C THR A 29 18.40 1.04 -18.74
N PRO A 30 19.06 2.06 -18.19
CA PRO A 30 18.57 3.43 -18.27
C PRO A 30 18.48 3.90 -19.73
N GLN A 31 17.38 4.56 -20.08
CA GLN A 31 17.16 5.15 -21.41
C GLN A 31 16.83 6.65 -21.28
N PRO A 32 17.87 7.51 -21.15
CA PRO A 32 17.69 8.96 -20.95
C PRO A 32 16.90 9.64 -22.07
N GLN A 33 17.04 9.14 -23.31
CA GLN A 33 16.37 9.68 -24.49
C GLN A 33 14.84 9.67 -24.40
N ILE A 34 14.27 8.78 -23.59
CA ILE A 34 12.82 8.69 -23.33
C ILE A 34 12.46 8.94 -21.86
N GLY A 35 13.40 9.45 -21.06
CA GLY A 35 13.18 9.79 -19.66
C GLY A 35 13.08 8.59 -18.70
N ARG A 36 13.37 7.36 -19.16
CA ARG A 36 13.35 6.14 -18.32
C ARG A 36 14.67 5.99 -17.57
N ILE A 37 14.79 6.72 -16.46
CA ILE A 37 16.01 6.76 -15.63
C ILE A 37 15.74 6.49 -14.14
N TYR A 38 14.48 6.34 -13.74
CA TYR A 38 14.13 6.13 -12.33
C TYR A 38 14.07 4.62 -12.05
N PRO A 39 14.93 4.09 -11.17
CA PRO A 39 14.99 2.65 -10.95
C PRO A 39 13.79 2.16 -10.15
N LEU A 40 13.23 1.03 -10.59
CA LEU A 40 12.27 0.19 -9.88
C LEU A 40 12.94 -1.15 -9.63
N ASN A 41 13.28 -1.45 -8.37
CA ASN A 41 13.96 -2.69 -8.00
C ASN A 41 12.94 -3.69 -7.45
N ASN A 42 12.82 -4.83 -8.11
CA ASN A 42 12.08 -5.99 -7.66
C ASN A 42 13.03 -7.14 -7.30
N HIS A 43 13.40 -7.26 -6.03
CA HIS A 43 14.25 -8.36 -5.53
C HIS A 43 15.53 -8.61 -6.35
N GLY A 44 16.20 -7.55 -6.81
CA GLY A 44 17.42 -7.62 -7.62
C GLY A 44 17.19 -7.47 -9.12
N TRP A 45 15.93 -7.52 -9.58
CA TRP A 45 15.57 -7.15 -10.94
C TRP A 45 15.28 -5.66 -11.04
N VAL A 46 16.18 -4.90 -11.68
CA VAL A 46 16.04 -3.44 -11.81
C VAL A 46 15.50 -3.10 -13.20
N THR A 47 14.38 -2.41 -13.23
CA THR A 47 13.83 -1.78 -14.43
C THR A 47 13.78 -0.27 -14.28
N TYR A 48 13.59 0.46 -15.38
CA TYR A 48 13.59 1.93 -15.36
C TYR A 48 12.26 2.53 -15.80
N LEU A 49 11.72 3.36 -14.91
CA LEU A 49 10.50 4.13 -15.07
C LEU A 49 10.79 5.54 -15.55
N THR A 50 9.78 6.16 -16.16
CA THR A 50 9.75 7.61 -16.35
C THR A 50 9.51 8.33 -15.02
N LYS A 51 9.72 9.65 -15.00
CA LYS A 51 9.46 10.49 -13.82
C LYS A 51 8.01 10.36 -13.34
N GLU A 52 7.05 10.40 -14.26
CA GLU A 52 5.61 10.34 -13.97
C GLU A 52 5.18 8.96 -13.46
N GLU A 53 5.69 7.89 -14.07
CA GLU A 53 5.49 6.52 -13.62
C GLU A 53 6.05 6.33 -12.21
N TRP A 54 7.25 6.85 -11.93
CA TRP A 54 7.87 6.79 -10.61
C TRP A 54 7.04 7.54 -9.55
N TYR A 55 6.55 8.74 -9.84
CA TYR A 55 5.67 9.45 -8.90
C TYR A 55 4.36 8.71 -8.67
N THR A 56 3.73 8.21 -9.73
CA THR A 56 2.49 7.43 -9.63
C THR A 56 2.69 6.20 -8.76
N PHE A 57 3.76 5.43 -8.99
CA PHE A 57 4.12 4.27 -8.19
C PHE A 57 4.29 4.60 -6.69
N ASN A 58 5.06 5.65 -6.38
CA ASN A 58 5.29 6.06 -4.99
C ASN A 58 4.02 6.60 -4.33
N PHE A 59 3.22 7.36 -5.07
CA PHE A 59 1.95 7.90 -4.60
C PHE A 59 0.95 6.79 -4.28
N LEU A 60 0.82 5.78 -5.15
CA LEU A 60 -0.04 4.62 -4.92
C LEU A 60 0.42 3.81 -3.71
N HIS A 61 1.73 3.59 -3.54
CA HIS A 61 2.28 2.95 -2.34
C HIS A 61 1.98 3.73 -1.07
N ALA A 62 2.17 5.05 -1.09
CA ALA A 62 1.90 5.91 0.05
C ALA A 62 0.40 5.92 0.41
N LEU A 63 -0.49 5.98 -0.58
CA LEU A 63 -1.93 5.88 -0.37
C LEU A 63 -2.36 4.52 0.19
N ALA A 64 -1.81 3.43 -0.35
CA ALA A 64 -2.07 2.09 0.17
C ALA A 64 -1.68 2.00 1.66
N ALA A 65 -0.48 2.45 2.01
CA ALA A 65 -0.03 2.48 3.40
C ALA A 65 -0.93 3.36 4.28
N LEU A 66 -1.31 4.56 3.81
CA LEU A 66 -2.18 5.46 4.55
C LEU A 66 -3.54 4.83 4.85
N PHE A 67 -4.20 4.24 3.85
CA PHE A 67 -5.51 3.60 4.03
C PHE A 67 -5.41 2.38 4.94
N PHE A 68 -4.36 1.56 4.80
CA PHE A 68 -4.14 0.41 5.66
C PHE A 68 -3.90 0.79 7.12
N ILE A 69 -3.04 1.79 7.37
CA ILE A 69 -2.76 2.30 8.72
C ILE A 69 -4.03 2.88 9.33
N THR A 70 -4.82 3.63 8.55
CA THR A 70 -6.09 4.21 9.02
C THR A 70 -7.10 3.11 9.36
N PHE A 71 -7.21 2.08 8.52
CA PHE A 71 -8.03 0.90 8.80
C PHE A 71 -7.62 0.24 10.12
N PHE A 72 -6.32 0.00 10.32
CA PHE A 72 -5.81 -0.61 11.55
C PHE A 72 -6.03 0.28 12.77
N ALA A 73 -5.78 1.58 12.67
CA ALA A 73 -5.98 2.53 13.76
C ALA A 73 -7.45 2.58 14.20
N ILE A 74 -8.40 2.66 13.26
CA ILE A 74 -9.84 2.60 13.58
C ILE A 74 -10.17 1.24 14.21
N GLY A 75 -9.67 0.14 13.64
CA GLY A 75 -9.87 -1.20 14.19
C GLY A 75 -9.24 -1.40 15.58
N TRP A 76 -8.24 -0.62 15.96
CA TRP A 76 -7.61 -0.71 17.28
C TRP A 76 -8.29 0.18 18.32
N PHE A 77 -8.53 1.45 17.97
CA PHE A 77 -9.05 2.46 18.90
C PHE A 77 -10.58 2.49 18.98
N CYS A 78 -11.27 2.11 17.91
CA CYS A 78 -12.73 2.16 17.83
C CYS A 78 -13.38 0.77 17.92
N ASP A 79 -12.62 -0.28 18.25
CA ASP A 79 -13.19 -1.62 18.44
C ASP A 79 -14.08 -1.64 19.70
N PRO A 80 -15.41 -1.78 19.56
CA PRO A 80 -16.29 -1.90 20.72
C PRO A 80 -16.00 -3.16 21.56
N PHE A 81 -15.32 -4.16 21.01
CA PHE A 81 -15.02 -5.41 21.73
C PHE A 81 -13.86 -5.28 22.73
N ASN A 82 -13.02 -4.24 22.63
CA ASN A 82 -11.99 -3.95 23.64
C ASN A 82 -12.59 -3.53 25.01
N CYS A 83 -13.83 -3.05 25.06
CA CYS A 83 -14.53 -2.75 26.31
C CYS A 83 -15.12 -3.98 27.01
N PHE A 84 -15.41 -5.06 26.30
CA PHE A 84 -16.08 -6.24 26.89
C PHE A 84 -15.11 -7.27 27.49
N SER A 85 -13.84 -7.26 27.09
CA SER A 85 -12.81 -8.15 27.66
C SER A 85 -12.58 -7.88 29.15
N LYS A 86 -12.53 -6.59 29.54
CA LYS A 86 -12.23 -6.17 30.91
C LYS A 86 -13.34 -6.50 31.91
N HIS A 87 -14.59 -6.57 31.46
CA HIS A 87 -15.74 -6.79 32.35
C HIS A 87 -16.05 -8.26 32.66
N ARG A 88 -15.40 -9.21 31.98
CA ARG A 88 -15.57 -10.64 32.25
C ARG A 88 -14.64 -11.12 33.38
N THR A 89 -13.48 -10.50 33.56
CA THR A 89 -12.54 -10.84 34.64
C THR A 89 -13.00 -10.38 36.01
N ASP A 90 -13.81 -9.31 36.08
CA ASP A 90 -14.28 -8.74 37.36
C ASP A 90 -15.48 -9.51 37.97
N LYS A 91 -16.06 -10.47 37.25
CA LYS A 91 -17.22 -11.27 37.72
C LYS A 91 -16.87 -12.69 38.17
N VAL A 92 -15.57 -13.04 38.20
CA VAL A 92 -15.09 -14.39 38.57
C VAL A 92 -14.18 -14.34 39.82
N SER A 93 -14.07 -13.17 40.48
CA SER A 93 -13.36 -13.00 41.75
C SER A 93 -14.32 -12.84 42.92
#